data_AF-A0A1G7U1Z9-F1
#
_entry.id   AF-A0A1G7U1Z9-F1
#
_cell.length_a   1.000
_cell.length_b   1.000
_cell.length_c   1.000
_cell.angle_alpha   90.00
_cell.angle_beta   90.00
_cell.angle_gamma   90.00
#
_symmetry.space_group_name_H-M   'P 1'
#
loop_
_entity.id
_entity.type
_entity.pdbx_description
1 polymer ?
#
loop_
_entity_poly.entity_id
_entity_poly.type
_entity_poly.pdbx_seq_one_letter_code
_entity_poly.pdbx_strand_id
1 'polypeptide(L)'
;MGKRFYSLVIAVLIGVVAQAQSKYYFGADEKFDQKIPTPEEFFGFPIGSALVRYDRVVEYFRLLDKLSDRAKLEVIGKTYENREYVILHISTAENIKNLEEIRKQHVKLADPSQPIPSSYNDQKVIVQLGYNVHGGELAGTDASVLSAYYFTAT
;
A
#
# COMPACT_ATOMS: atom_id res chain seq x y z
N MET A 1 39.15 41.25 3.46
CA MET A 1 38.08 40.23 3.44
C MET A 1 38.59 38.97 4.14
N GLY A 2 38.29 38.86 5.43
CA GLY A 2 38.95 37.93 6.33
C GLY A 2 38.33 36.53 6.34
N LYS A 3 39.10 35.56 6.84
CA LYS A 3 38.75 34.13 7.00
C LYS A 3 37.30 33.87 7.47
N ARG A 4 36.72 34.78 8.27
CA ARG A 4 35.32 34.75 8.73
C ARG A 4 34.28 34.82 7.60
N PHE A 5 34.56 35.53 6.51
CA PHE A 5 33.69 35.60 5.33
C PHE A 5 33.65 34.26 4.58
N TYR A 6 34.82 33.63 4.39
CA TYR A 6 34.92 32.31 3.77
C TYR A 6 34.27 31.22 4.63
N SER A 7 34.41 31.28 5.97
CA SER A 7 33.71 30.37 6.88
C SER A 7 32.18 30.50 6.81
N LEU A 8 31.66 31.72 6.62
CA LEU A 8 30.21 31.95 6.51
C LEU A 8 29.66 31.46 5.16
N VAL A 9 30.42 31.62 4.08
CA VAL A 9 30.07 31.08 2.74
C VAL A 9 30.09 29.55 2.74
N ILE A 10 31.06 28.91 3.40
CA ILE A 10 31.11 27.45 3.54
C ILE A 10 29.93 26.92 4.39
N ALA A 11 29.55 27.60 5.46
CA ALA A 11 28.39 27.22 6.27
C ALA A 11 27.07 27.33 5.50
N VAL A 12 26.92 28.35 4.65
CA VAL A 12 25.75 28.51 3.78
C VAL A 12 25.71 27.43 2.69
N LEU A 13 26.87 27.06 2.11
CA LEU A 13 26.95 26.00 1.09
C LEU A 13 26.67 24.60 1.65
N ILE A 14 27.01 24.33 2.92
CA ILE A 14 26.69 23.05 3.58
C ILE A 14 25.19 22.98 3.96
N GLY A 15 24.55 24.10 4.28
CA GLY A 15 23.13 24.16 4.63
C GLY A 15 22.16 23.80 3.50
N VAL A 16 22.60 23.83 2.24
CA VAL A 16 21.74 23.58 1.06
C VAL A 16 21.63 22.09 0.70
N VAL A 17 22.46 21.21 1.25
CA VAL A 17 22.49 19.78 0.88
C VAL A 17 21.56 18.90 1.73
N ALA A 18 20.78 19.46 2.67
CA ALA A 18 19.84 18.70 3.49
C ALA A 18 18.43 18.60 2.87
N GLN A 19 18.30 18.06 1.65
CA GLN A 19 17.02 17.53 1.17
C GLN A 19 17.04 16.00 1.34
N ALA A 20 16.64 15.50 2.52
CA ALA A 20 16.79 14.07 2.81
C ALA A 20 15.71 13.18 2.17
N GLN A 21 14.45 13.64 2.02
CA GLN A 21 13.47 13.14 1.04
C GLN A 21 12.14 13.87 1.24
N SER A 22 11.49 14.31 0.16
CA SER A 22 10.03 14.48 0.13
C SER A 22 9.53 14.68 -1.31
N LYS A 23 8.96 13.61 -1.85
CA LYS A 23 7.71 13.64 -2.61
C LYS A 23 6.91 12.46 -2.07
N TYR A 24 6.25 12.78 -0.96
CA TYR A 24 5.33 11.98 -0.16
C TYR A 24 5.38 10.46 -0.43
N TYR A 25 6.30 9.75 0.24
CA TYR A 25 6.53 8.28 0.24
C TYR A 25 6.72 7.56 -1.11
N PHE A 26 6.38 8.16 -2.23
CA PHE A 26 6.23 7.49 -3.52
C PHE A 26 7.34 7.82 -4.52
N GLY A 27 8.09 8.90 -4.30
CA GLY A 27 9.14 9.33 -5.22
C GLY A 27 8.64 10.32 -6.27
N ALA A 28 9.54 10.76 -7.15
CA ALA A 28 9.30 11.95 -7.97
C ALA A 28 8.60 11.71 -9.31
N ASP A 29 8.67 10.48 -9.82
CA ASP A 29 8.33 10.12 -11.20
C ASP A 29 7.06 9.27 -11.30
N GLU A 30 6.46 8.93 -10.15
CA GLU A 30 5.22 8.16 -10.10
C GLU A 30 4.03 8.99 -10.58
N LYS A 31 3.22 8.39 -11.44
CA LYS A 31 1.99 8.99 -11.95
C LYS A 31 0.81 8.27 -11.32
N PHE A 32 0.08 8.99 -10.48
CA PHE A 32 -1.14 8.48 -9.87
C PHE A 32 -2.40 8.99 -10.57
N ASP A 33 -3.45 8.17 -10.59
CA ASP A 33 -4.79 8.57 -10.99
C ASP A 33 -5.32 9.61 -10.01
N GLN A 34 -5.44 10.85 -10.49
CA GLN A 34 -5.92 11.99 -9.72
C GLN A 34 -7.36 11.87 -9.24
N LYS A 35 -8.13 10.89 -9.74
CA LYS A 35 -9.47 10.60 -9.24
C LYS A 35 -9.44 9.90 -7.89
N ILE A 36 -8.33 9.25 -7.53
CA ILE A 36 -8.17 8.54 -6.26
C ILE A 36 -7.51 9.50 -5.26
N PRO A 37 -8.21 9.91 -4.19
CA PRO A 37 -7.63 10.78 -3.19
C PRO A 37 -6.39 10.15 -2.55
N THR A 38 -5.34 10.93 -2.41
CA THR A 38 -4.13 10.52 -1.69
C THR A 38 -4.46 10.19 -0.23
N PRO A 39 -3.62 9.40 0.46
CA PRO A 39 -3.78 9.17 1.89
C PRO A 39 -3.84 10.47 2.69
N GLU A 40 -2.97 11.44 2.41
CA GLU A 40 -2.98 12.72 3.11
C GLU A 40 -4.31 13.48 2.93
N GLU A 41 -4.85 13.52 1.71
CA GLU A 41 -6.14 14.17 1.44
C GLU A 41 -7.31 13.47 2.15
N PHE A 42 -7.30 12.14 2.23
CA PHE A 42 -8.38 11.39 2.89
C PHE A 42 -8.32 11.45 4.42
N PHE A 43 -7.11 11.33 4.99
CA PHE A 43 -6.91 11.31 6.44
C PHE A 43 -6.82 12.74 7.02
N GLY A 44 -6.49 13.74 6.21
CA GLY A 44 -6.36 15.14 6.61
C GLY A 44 -5.02 15.46 7.29
N PHE A 45 -4.06 14.53 7.25
CA PHE A 45 -2.72 14.69 7.78
C PHE A 45 -1.73 13.77 7.05
N PRO A 46 -0.44 14.12 6.98
CA PRO A 46 0.59 13.23 6.44
C PRO A 46 0.63 11.90 7.20
N ILE A 47 0.61 10.76 6.49
CA ILE A 47 0.77 9.45 7.15
C ILE A 47 2.08 9.42 7.93
N GLY A 48 2.07 8.80 9.12
CA GLY A 48 3.19 8.80 10.06
C GLY A 48 3.27 10.05 10.97
N SER A 49 2.53 11.13 10.69
CA SER A 49 2.45 12.29 11.59
C SER A 49 1.43 12.14 12.72
N ALA A 50 0.43 11.28 12.52
CA ALA A 50 -0.59 10.92 13.51
C ALA A 50 -1.09 9.49 13.25
N LEU A 51 -1.72 8.89 14.26
CA LEU A 51 -2.24 7.53 14.17
C LEU A 51 -3.42 7.45 13.21
N VAL A 52 -3.35 6.56 12.21
CA VAL A 52 -4.53 6.16 11.44
C VAL A 52 -5.38 5.19 12.27
N ARG A 53 -6.65 5.52 12.46
CA ARG A 53 -7.57 4.61 13.13
C ARG A 53 -8.00 3.49 12.18
N TYR A 54 -8.12 2.28 12.70
CA TYR A 54 -8.50 1.09 11.93
C TYR A 54 -9.79 1.27 11.10
N ASP A 55 -10.83 1.87 11.69
CA ASP A 55 -12.10 2.13 11.00
C ASP A 55 -11.90 3.05 9.78
N ARG A 56 -11.07 4.09 9.92
CA ARG A 56 -10.72 4.98 8.81
C ARG A 56 -9.88 4.29 7.74
N VAL A 57 -9.03 3.32 8.11
CA VAL A 57 -8.30 2.49 7.14
C VAL A 57 -9.26 1.64 6.33
N VAL A 58 -10.23 0.99 6.98
CA VAL A 58 -11.25 0.20 6.27
C VAL A 58 -12.09 1.09 5.34
N GLU A 59 -12.48 2.29 5.80
CA GLU A 59 -13.18 3.27 4.94
C GLU A 59 -12.33 3.69 3.73
N TYR A 60 -11.03 3.91 3.91
CA TYR A 60 -10.14 4.23 2.80
C TYR A 60 -10.03 3.06 1.82
N PHE A 61 -9.91 1.82 2.29
CA PHE A 61 -9.88 0.65 1.40
C PHE A 61 -11.20 0.45 0.64
N ARG A 62 -12.35 0.81 1.23
CA ARG A 62 -13.63 0.87 0.51
C ARG A 62 -13.64 1.93 -0.58
N LEU A 63 -13.00 3.07 -0.32
CA LEU A 63 -12.83 4.11 -1.34
C LEU A 63 -11.96 3.61 -2.49
N LEU A 64 -10.86 2.92 -2.21
CA LEU A 64 -10.00 2.33 -3.23
C LEU A 64 -10.75 1.27 -4.07
N ASP A 65 -11.47 0.34 -3.44
CA ASP A 65 -12.35 -0.63 -4.13
C ASP A 65 -13.40 0.04 -5.03
N LYS A 66 -13.90 1.21 -4.62
CA LYS A 66 -14.88 1.96 -5.41
C LYS A 66 -14.28 2.68 -6.62
N LEU A 67 -13.06 3.22 -6.47
CA LEU A 67 -12.46 4.13 -7.46
C LEU A 67 -11.44 3.48 -8.38
N SER A 68 -10.82 2.37 -7.96
CA SER A 68 -9.80 1.66 -8.72
C SER A 68 -10.35 0.32 -9.23
N ASP A 69 -10.21 0.06 -10.54
CA ASP A 69 -10.51 -1.25 -11.12
C ASP A 69 -9.46 -2.32 -10.77
N ARG A 70 -8.40 -1.91 -10.07
CA ARG A 70 -7.29 -2.75 -9.58
C ARG A 70 -7.51 -3.25 -8.16
N ALA A 71 -8.56 -2.79 -7.48
CA ALA A 71 -8.83 -3.08 -6.08
C ALA A 71 -10.13 -3.86 -5.92
N LYS A 72 -10.15 -4.83 -4.99
CA LYS A 72 -11.38 -5.48 -4.54
C LYS A 72 -11.35 -5.70 -3.03
N LEU A 73 -12.23 -5.03 -2.29
CA LEU A 73 -12.35 -5.24 -0.85
C LEU A 73 -13.27 -6.43 -0.54
N GLU A 74 -12.80 -7.30 0.35
CA GLU A 74 -13.57 -8.42 0.89
C GLU A 74 -13.61 -8.33 2.42
N VAL A 75 -14.81 -8.51 2.99
CA VAL A 75 -14.99 -8.70 4.43
C VAL A 75 -15.00 -10.20 4.70
N ILE A 76 -13.93 -10.69 5.32
CA ILE A 76 -13.74 -12.13 5.58
C ILE A 76 -14.25 -12.56 6.96
N GLY A 77 -14.74 -11.61 7.75
CA GLY A 77 -15.33 -11.90 9.05
C GLY A 77 -15.44 -10.65 9.91
N LYS A 78 -15.63 -10.87 11.21
CA LYS A 78 -15.64 -9.83 12.22
C LYS A 78 -14.85 -10.27 13.44
N THR A 79 -14.23 -9.31 14.12
CA THR A 79 -13.56 -9.54 15.39
C THR A 79 -14.57 -9.76 16.51
N TYR A 80 -14.08 -10.17 17.69
CA TYR A 80 -14.90 -10.30 18.90
C TYR A 80 -15.65 -9.00 19.25
N GLU A 81 -15.01 -7.84 19.03
CA GLU A 81 -15.62 -6.52 19.23
C GLU A 81 -16.43 -6.04 18.01
N ASN A 82 -16.79 -6.95 17.09
CA ASN A 82 -17.62 -6.69 15.93
C ASN A 82 -17.01 -5.70 14.91
N ARG A 83 -15.68 -5.54 14.91
CA ARG A 83 -14.94 -4.78 13.88
C ARG A 83 -14.81 -5.66 12.64
N GLU A 84 -14.99 -5.10 11.45
CA GLU A 84 -14.83 -5.87 10.21
C GLU A 84 -13.38 -6.37 10.10
N TYR A 85 -13.20 -7.62 9.66
CA TYR A 85 -11.90 -8.16 9.28
C TYR A 85 -11.86 -8.24 7.76
N VAL A 86 -10.92 -7.54 7.14
CA VAL A 86 -10.93 -7.29 5.70
C VAL A 86 -9.66 -7.73 5.00
N ILE A 87 -9.78 -8.09 3.72
CA ILE A 87 -8.69 -8.25 2.77
C ILE A 87 -8.95 -7.30 1.60
N LEU A 88 -7.94 -6.50 1.23
CA LEU A 88 -7.95 -5.74 -0.01
C LEU A 88 -7.13 -6.49 -1.06
N HIS A 89 -7.82 -7.10 -2.02
CA HIS A 89 -7.16 -7.74 -3.17
C HIS A 89 -6.72 -6.66 -4.15
N ILE A 90 -5.46 -6.70 -4.59
CA ILE A 90 -4.90 -5.73 -5.54
C ILE A 90 -4.25 -6.47 -6.70
N SER A 91 -4.65 -6.15 -7.93
CA SER A 91 -4.08 -6.74 -9.14
C SER A 91 -4.45 -5.92 -10.39
N THR A 92 -4.16 -6.44 -11.59
CA THR A 92 -4.74 -5.87 -12.82
C THR A 92 -6.26 -6.05 -12.83
N ALA A 93 -6.98 -5.18 -13.53
CA ALA A 93 -8.44 -5.26 -13.66
C ALA A 93 -8.91 -6.61 -14.23
N GLU A 94 -8.13 -7.22 -15.12
CA GLU A 94 -8.39 -8.58 -15.62
C GLU A 94 -8.30 -9.63 -14.52
N ASN A 95 -7.25 -9.60 -13.70
CA ASN A 95 -7.09 -10.53 -12.59
C ASN A 95 -8.18 -10.33 -11.52
N ILE A 96 -8.55 -9.09 -11.22
CA ILE A 96 -9.63 -8.78 -10.26
C ILE A 96 -10.97 -9.39 -10.72
N LYS A 97 -11.28 -9.35 -12.02
CA LYS A 97 -12.47 -10.00 -12.58
C LYS A 97 -12.41 -11.54 -12.49
N ASN A 98 -11.21 -12.11 -12.43
CA ASN A 98 -10.96 -13.55 -12.48
C ASN A 98 -10.44 -14.14 -11.15
N LEU A 99 -10.61 -13.45 -10.01
CA LEU A 99 -10.04 -13.84 -8.71
C LEU A 99 -10.36 -15.28 -8.30
N GLU A 100 -11.61 -15.72 -8.48
CA GLU A 100 -12.00 -17.09 -8.11
C GLU A 100 -11.30 -18.16 -8.96
N GLU A 101 -11.05 -17.89 -10.23
CA GLU A 101 -10.32 -18.83 -11.08
C GLU A 101 -8.85 -18.86 -10.68
N ILE A 102 -8.23 -17.70 -10.44
CA ILE A 102 -6.86 -17.62 -9.92
C ILE A 102 -6.72 -18.40 -8.60
N ARG A 103 -7.68 -18.24 -7.68
CA ARG A 103 -7.71 -18.98 -6.40
C ARG A 103 -7.80 -20.48 -6.63
N LYS A 104 -8.67 -20.96 -7.52
CA LYS A 104 -8.81 -22.39 -7.84
C LYS A 104 -7.52 -22.96 -8.43
N GLN A 105 -6.88 -22.24 -9.36
CA GLN A 105 -5.60 -22.67 -9.94
C GLN A 105 -4.51 -22.75 -8.86
N HIS A 106 -4.43 -21.76 -7.97
CA HIS A 106 -3.50 -21.77 -6.86
C HIS A 106 -3.72 -22.96 -5.91
N VAL A 107 -4.97 -23.23 -5.50
CA VAL A 107 -5.30 -24.38 -4.63
C VAL A 107 -4.98 -25.70 -5.32
N LYS A 108 -5.27 -25.81 -6.63
CA LYS A 108 -4.94 -27.01 -7.42
C LYS A 108 -3.44 -27.29 -7.44
N LEU A 109 -2.59 -26.26 -7.56
CA LEU A 109 -1.15 -26.43 -7.49
C LEU A 109 -0.65 -26.92 -6.12
N ALA A 110 -1.33 -26.54 -5.04
CA ALA A 110 -0.96 -26.93 -3.69
C ALA A 110 -1.44 -28.35 -3.30
N ASP A 111 -2.33 -28.95 -4.09
CA ASP A 111 -2.87 -30.28 -3.85
C ASP A 111 -1.93 -31.37 -4.39
N PRO A 112 -1.31 -32.20 -3.51
CA PRO A 112 -0.36 -33.23 -3.93
C PRO A 112 -1.00 -34.38 -4.72
N SER A 113 -2.33 -34.49 -4.75
CA SER A 113 -3.03 -35.47 -5.58
C SER A 113 -3.15 -35.06 -7.05
N GLN A 114 -2.87 -33.78 -7.37
CA GLN A 114 -2.92 -33.26 -8.73
C GLN A 114 -1.65 -33.59 -9.50
N PRO A 115 -1.73 -33.80 -10.84
CA PRO A 115 -0.55 -33.99 -11.65
C PRO A 115 0.31 -32.72 -11.66
N ILE A 116 1.63 -32.91 -11.60
CA ILE A 116 2.61 -31.82 -11.73
C ILE A 116 2.42 -31.20 -13.12
N PRO A 117 2.15 -29.89 -13.24
CA PRO A 117 1.97 -29.25 -14.53
C PRO A 117 3.29 -29.23 -15.31
N SER A 118 3.18 -29.37 -16.63
CA SER A 118 4.33 -29.30 -17.54
C SER A 118 4.89 -27.87 -17.71
N SER A 119 4.13 -26.85 -17.31
CA SER A 119 4.52 -25.43 -17.34
C SER A 119 3.78 -24.64 -16.26
N TYR A 120 4.37 -23.53 -15.82
CA TYR A 120 3.81 -22.61 -14.82
C TYR A 120 3.48 -21.22 -15.39
N ASN A 121 3.53 -21.03 -16.71
CA ASN A 121 3.36 -19.72 -17.34
C ASN A 121 2.01 -19.05 -17.04
N ASP A 122 0.95 -19.85 -16.86
CA ASP A 122 -0.40 -19.34 -16.57
C ASP A 122 -0.64 -19.10 -15.07
N GLN A 123 0.32 -19.49 -14.22
CA GLN A 123 0.18 -19.44 -12.78
C GLN A 123 0.54 -18.06 -12.25
N LYS A 124 -0.30 -17.53 -11.36
CA LYS A 124 -0.09 -16.22 -10.74
C LYS A 124 0.60 -16.39 -9.40
N VAL A 125 1.61 -15.58 -9.14
CA VAL A 125 2.21 -15.46 -7.81
C VAL A 125 1.25 -14.67 -6.93
N ILE A 126 0.89 -15.26 -5.80
CA ILE A 126 0.04 -14.63 -4.78
C ILE A 126 0.94 -14.22 -3.62
N VAL A 127 0.92 -12.94 -3.26
CA VAL A 127 1.67 -12.39 -2.12
C VAL A 127 0.67 -11.87 -1.10
N GLN A 128 0.75 -12.36 0.13
CA GLN A 128 -0.04 -11.87 1.24
C GLN A 128 0.79 -10.94 2.11
N LEU A 129 0.37 -9.68 2.22
CA LEU A 129 1.01 -8.68 3.08
C LEU A 129 0.15 -8.48 4.33
N GLY A 130 0.58 -9.07 5.44
CA GLY A 130 -0.07 -8.91 6.74
C GLY A 130 0.48 -7.69 7.48
N TYR A 131 -0.36 -6.69 7.69
CA TYR A 131 0.00 -5.46 8.39
C TYR A 131 -0.59 -5.45 9.80
N ASN A 132 0.27 -5.72 10.77
CA ASN A 132 0.01 -5.77 12.22
C ASN A 132 -0.87 -6.93 12.70
N VAL A 133 -0.30 -7.72 13.60
CA VAL A 133 -1.04 -8.68 14.44
C VAL A 133 -1.19 -8.17 15.88
N HIS A 134 -0.28 -7.31 16.32
CA HIS A 134 -0.33 -6.66 17.63
C HIS A 134 -0.81 -5.21 17.51
N GLY A 135 -1.79 -4.83 18.34
CA GLY A 135 -2.39 -3.49 18.29
C GLY A 135 -1.45 -2.33 18.64
N GLY A 136 -0.29 -2.60 19.23
CA GLY A 136 0.72 -1.58 19.57
C GLY A 136 1.75 -1.30 18.47
N GLU A 137 1.78 -2.08 17.40
CA GLU A 137 2.82 -2.01 16.36
C GLU A 137 2.45 -1.08 15.19
N LEU A 138 2.10 0.17 15.47
CA LEU A 138 1.33 1.05 14.58
C LEU A 138 1.90 1.25 13.16
N ALA A 139 3.22 1.19 12.98
CA ALA A 139 3.89 1.45 11.71
C ALA A 139 3.42 0.55 10.54
N GLY A 140 3.03 -0.70 10.80
CA GLY A 140 2.53 -1.57 9.73
C GLY A 140 1.16 -1.12 9.21
N THR A 141 0.28 -0.61 10.08
CA THR A 141 -1.03 -0.10 9.65
C THR A 141 -0.86 1.12 8.73
N ASP A 142 0.02 2.05 9.09
CA ASP A 142 0.37 3.21 8.27
C ASP A 142 0.94 2.77 6.91
N ALA A 143 1.86 1.80 6.92
CA ALA A 143 2.46 1.26 5.70
C ALA A 143 1.41 0.59 4.78
N SER A 144 0.38 -0.03 5.34
CA SER A 144 -0.70 -0.66 4.57
C SER A 144 -1.48 0.35 3.72
N VAL A 145 -1.72 1.55 4.25
CA VAL A 145 -2.43 2.63 3.56
C VAL A 145 -1.61 3.14 2.38
N LEU A 146 -0.32 3.41 2.62
CA LEU A 146 0.60 3.88 1.56
C LEU A 146 0.77 2.81 0.47
N SER A 147 0.94 1.55 0.85
CA SER A 147 1.12 0.44 -0.09
C SER A 147 -0.15 0.23 -0.93
N ALA A 148 -1.32 0.24 -0.30
CA ALA A 148 -2.60 0.09 -0.99
C ALA A 148 -2.82 1.21 -2.00
N TYR A 149 -2.59 2.47 -1.62
CA TYR A 149 -2.69 3.59 -2.55
C TYR A 149 -1.72 3.44 -3.73
N TYR A 150 -0.44 3.16 -3.47
CA TYR A 150 0.58 3.02 -4.52
C TYR A 150 0.18 2.01 -5.60
N PHE A 151 -0.30 0.82 -5.20
CA PHE A 151 -0.62 -0.23 -6.17
C PHE A 151 -1.97 -0.06 -6.88
N THR A 152 -2.88 0.73 -6.30
CA THR A 152 -4.25 0.90 -6.82
C THR A 152 -4.43 2.20 -7.58
N ALA A 153 -3.58 3.20 -7.34
CA ALA A 153 -3.62 4.49 -8.00
C ALA A 153 -2.62 4.63 -9.15
N THR A 154 -1.82 3.60 -9.47
CA THR A 154 -0.88 3.59 -10.62
C THR A 154 -1.50 3.11 -11.92
#